data_AF-A0A7W6RHA2-F1
#
_entry.id   AF-A0A7W6RHA2-F1
#
_cell.length_a   1.000
_cell.length_b   1.000
_cell.length_c   1.000
_cell.angle_alpha   90.00
_cell.angle_beta   90.00
_cell.angle_gamma   90.00
#
_symmetry.space_group_name_H-M   'P 1'
#
loop_
_entity.id
_entity.type
_entity.pdbx_description
1 polymer ?
#
loop_
_entity_poly.entity_id
_entity_poly.type
_entity_poly.pdbx_seq_one_letter_code
_entity_poly.pdbx_strand_id
1 'polypeptide(L)'
;MTTTADKIKSLRRDHGLTQEDLAERSGVGIATIQRAESGKPLSAASLASIAAAFGLAAHTLTAEDAVSSEPYLPLVAVTSGRALVALLLDCQRIYFDFCELDNLEDARAIEAFHDFAYALITVETPLAPIARVTRELEARDQLNALDALGFRVGGAPFDITAYEVDDEFGNGPSIVYGQWEKQCVALAVGRSDDDIARAHVLRRLGKYETVQGTAVLYPPLPKSDADWSGMFGAEKQEPGDG
;
A
#
# COMPACT_ATOMS: atom_id res chain seq x y z
N MET A 1 -5.92 3.63 12.37
CA MET A 1 -4.97 4.69 12.76
C MET A 1 -4.16 4.16 13.93
N THR A 2 -2.95 3.69 13.68
CA THR A 2 -2.08 3.11 14.70
C THR A 2 -1.30 4.23 15.38
N THR A 3 -1.54 4.45 16.67
CA THR A 3 -0.86 5.52 17.40
C THR A 3 0.58 5.10 17.74
N THR A 4 1.47 6.06 18.03
CA THR A 4 2.82 5.79 18.55
C THR A 4 2.79 4.84 19.76
N ALA A 5 1.74 4.93 20.59
CA ALA A 5 1.54 4.04 21.72
C ALA A 5 1.30 2.60 21.29
N ASP A 6 0.47 2.38 20.27
CA ASP A 6 0.17 1.05 19.74
C ASP A 6 1.40 0.43 19.08
N LYS A 7 2.21 1.24 18.36
CA LYS A 7 3.48 0.78 17.77
C LYS A 7 4.48 0.32 18.81
N ILE A 8 4.72 1.12 19.85
CA ILE A 8 5.63 0.75 20.95
C ILE A 8 5.14 -0.52 21.63
N LYS A 9 3.82 -0.65 21.84
CA LYS A 9 3.20 -1.82 22.46
C LYS A 9 3.28 -3.08 21.60
N SER A 10 3.19 -2.94 20.28
CA SER A 10 3.38 -4.06 19.34
C SER A 10 4.83 -4.52 19.37
N LEU A 11 5.79 -3.61 19.10
CA LEU A 11 7.22 -3.92 19.09
C LEU A 11 7.68 -4.60 20.39
N ARG A 12 7.18 -4.13 21.53
CA ARG A 12 7.51 -4.76 22.81
C ARG A 12 7.03 -6.22 22.87
N ARG A 13 5.80 -6.49 22.44
CA ARG A 13 5.23 -7.86 22.45
C ARG A 13 5.90 -8.76 21.42
N ASP A 14 6.19 -8.24 20.23
CA ASP A 14 6.82 -8.98 19.13
C ASP A 14 8.25 -9.44 19.52
N HIS A 15 8.93 -8.65 20.35
CA HIS A 15 10.22 -9.00 20.94
C HIS A 15 10.11 -9.76 22.29
N GLY A 16 8.91 -10.13 22.74
CA GLY A 16 8.69 -10.90 23.97
C GLY A 16 9.08 -10.15 25.26
N LEU A 17 9.11 -8.81 25.24
CA LEU A 17 9.58 -7.98 26.35
C LEU A 17 8.44 -7.61 27.31
N THR A 18 8.73 -7.56 28.61
CA THR A 18 7.88 -6.88 29.60
C THR A 18 8.11 -5.36 29.56
N GLN A 19 7.25 -4.59 30.23
CA GLN A 19 7.45 -3.13 30.30
C GLN A 19 8.73 -2.79 31.08
N GLU A 20 9.03 -3.59 32.10
CA GLU A 20 10.27 -3.59 32.87
C GLU A 20 11.48 -3.85 31.97
N ASP A 21 11.43 -4.89 31.14
CA ASP A 21 12.53 -5.23 30.22
C ASP A 21 12.78 -4.12 29.19
N LEU A 22 11.70 -3.53 28.66
CA LEU A 22 11.82 -2.41 27.73
C LEU A 22 12.40 -1.17 28.43
N ALA A 23 11.99 -0.89 29.66
CA ALA A 23 12.52 0.21 30.46
C ALA A 23 14.04 0.05 30.69
N GLU A 24 14.47 -1.15 31.09
CA GLU A 24 15.89 -1.46 31.28
C GLU A 24 16.68 -1.32 29.97
N ARG A 25 16.16 -1.89 28.88
CA ARG A 25 16.84 -1.91 27.58
C ARG A 25 16.92 -0.54 26.90
N SER A 26 15.94 0.32 27.14
CA SER A 26 15.91 1.70 26.64
C SER A 26 16.58 2.71 27.56
N GLY A 27 16.92 2.32 28.80
CA GLY A 27 17.47 3.22 29.81
C GLY A 27 16.49 4.30 30.27
N VAL A 28 15.18 4.15 30.02
CA VAL A 28 14.15 5.05 30.56
C VAL A 28 13.40 4.39 31.73
N GLY A 29 12.87 5.18 32.65
CA GLY A 29 12.10 4.63 33.77
C GLY A 29 10.79 3.97 33.34
N ILE A 30 10.34 2.96 34.07
CA ILE A 30 9.10 2.22 33.78
C ILE A 30 7.84 3.10 33.65
N ALA A 31 7.75 4.16 34.45
CA ALA A 31 6.67 5.15 34.36
C ALA A 31 6.65 5.86 32.99
N THR A 32 7.81 5.99 32.33
CA THR A 32 7.92 6.55 30.97
C THR A 32 7.43 5.55 29.93
N ILE A 33 7.70 4.26 30.08
CA ILE A 33 7.15 3.21 29.20
C ILE A 33 5.63 3.13 29.33
N GLN A 34 5.09 3.14 30.55
CA GLN A 34 3.64 3.15 30.77
C GLN A 34 2.97 4.41 30.20
N ARG A 35 3.64 5.57 30.34
CA ARG A 35 3.20 6.82 29.73
C ARG A 35 3.20 6.73 28.19
N ALA A 36 4.25 6.14 27.62
CA ALA A 36 4.36 5.89 26.18
C ALA A 36 3.21 5.01 25.66
N GLU A 37 2.97 3.86 26.30
CA GLU A 37 1.95 2.89 25.91
C GLU A 37 0.51 3.33 26.23
N SER A 38 0.33 4.41 26.99
CA SER A 38 -0.98 5.03 27.26
C SER A 38 -1.28 6.21 26.34
N GLY A 39 -0.43 6.50 25.36
CA GLY A 39 -0.66 7.57 24.37
C GLY A 39 -0.37 8.97 24.90
N LYS A 40 0.28 9.10 26.06
CA LYS A 40 0.69 10.41 26.59
C LYS A 40 1.96 10.90 25.90
N PRO A 41 2.09 12.22 25.65
CA PRO A 41 3.24 12.77 24.94
C PRO A 41 4.54 12.48 25.68
N LEU A 42 5.58 12.10 24.94
CA LEU A 42 6.94 11.85 25.42
C LEU A 42 7.86 13.00 25.01
N SER A 43 8.99 13.15 25.70
CA SER A 43 10.07 14.00 25.19
C SER A 43 10.76 13.31 24.02
N ALA A 44 11.34 14.10 23.10
CA ALA A 44 12.12 13.59 21.98
C ALA A 44 13.27 12.67 22.44
N ALA A 45 13.91 12.99 23.56
CA ALA A 45 14.97 12.19 24.15
C ALA A 45 14.47 10.80 24.60
N SER A 46 13.35 10.74 25.33
CA SER A 46 12.78 9.46 25.77
C SER A 46 12.32 8.60 24.60
N LEU A 47 11.75 9.22 23.57
CA LEU A 47 11.35 8.53 22.36
C LEU A 47 12.56 7.95 21.61
N ALA A 48 13.65 8.71 21.48
CA ALA A 48 14.89 8.25 20.85
C ALA A 48 15.53 7.08 21.62
N SER A 49 15.53 7.14 22.95
CA SER A 49 16.00 6.05 23.80
C SER A 49 15.17 4.77 23.64
N ILE A 50 13.85 4.89 23.55
CA ILE A 50 12.96 3.75 23.29
C ILE A 50 13.20 3.19 21.89
N ALA A 51 13.34 4.04 20.86
CA ALA A 51 13.63 3.61 19.49
C ALA A 51 14.97 2.86 19.40
N ALA A 52 16.00 3.37 20.07
CA ALA A 52 17.33 2.76 20.11
C ALA A 52 17.32 1.35 20.73
N ALA A 53 16.43 1.07 21.69
CA ALA A 53 16.27 -0.27 22.27
C ALA A 53 15.85 -1.33 21.23
N PHE A 54 15.20 -0.89 20.15
CA PHE A 54 14.79 -1.70 19.00
C PHE A 54 15.72 -1.54 17.80
N GLY A 55 16.79 -0.75 17.89
CA GLY A 55 17.67 -0.44 16.76
C GLY A 55 17.03 0.48 15.71
N LEU A 56 15.99 1.23 16.07
CA LEU A 56 15.23 2.10 15.19
C LEU A 56 15.61 3.59 15.39
N ALA A 57 15.32 4.41 14.38
CA ALA A 57 15.39 5.86 14.51
C ALA A 57 14.13 6.40 15.20
N ALA A 58 14.25 7.48 15.97
CA ALA A 58 13.12 8.05 16.74
C ALA A 58 11.90 8.38 15.87
N HIS A 59 12.13 8.87 14.64
CA HIS A 59 11.09 9.21 13.69
C HIS A 59 10.27 7.99 13.23
N THR A 60 10.82 6.77 13.31
CA THR A 60 10.11 5.53 12.95
C THR A 60 8.98 5.20 13.94
N LEU A 61 9.12 5.58 15.21
CA LEU A 61 8.09 5.39 16.24
C LEU A 61 6.98 6.44 16.18
N THR A 62 7.32 7.67 15.77
CA THR A 62 6.37 8.79 15.65
C THR A 62 5.81 9.00 14.26
N ALA A 63 6.40 8.38 13.24
CA ALA A 63 5.73 8.25 11.97
C ALA A 63 4.42 7.52 12.26
N GLU A 64 3.30 8.24 12.24
CA GLU A 64 2.07 7.68 11.67
C GLU A 64 2.54 7.00 10.39
N ASP A 65 2.30 5.68 10.23
CA ASP A 65 2.81 4.86 9.12
C ASP A 65 2.98 5.75 7.91
N ALA A 66 4.24 6.13 7.63
CA ALA A 66 4.55 7.34 6.88
C ALA A 66 3.64 7.31 5.67
N VAL A 67 2.61 8.16 5.67
CA VAL A 67 1.55 8.07 4.65
C VAL A 67 2.34 8.23 3.38
N SER A 68 2.49 7.10 2.67
CA SER A 68 3.35 7.06 1.50
C SER A 68 2.84 8.19 0.65
N SER A 69 3.68 9.20 0.43
CA SER A 69 3.27 10.37 -0.37
C SER A 69 3.08 9.98 -1.83
N GLU A 70 3.33 8.71 -2.13
CA GLU A 70 3.07 8.10 -3.39
C GLU A 70 1.57 7.93 -3.65
N PRO A 71 1.15 8.12 -4.90
CA PRO A 71 -0.21 7.87 -5.28
C PRO A 71 -0.57 6.39 -5.07
N TYR A 72 -1.80 6.15 -4.64
CA TYR A 72 -2.33 4.81 -4.42
C TYR A 72 -3.80 4.72 -4.83
N LEU A 73 -4.21 3.54 -5.27
CA LEU A 73 -5.59 3.16 -5.45
C LEU A 73 -6.14 2.68 -4.10
N PRO A 74 -7.20 3.30 -3.54
CA PRO A 74 -7.84 2.82 -2.33
C PRO A 74 -8.55 1.50 -2.64
N LEU A 75 -8.30 0.51 -1.79
CA LEU A 75 -8.89 -0.81 -1.88
C LEU A 75 -9.99 -0.98 -0.83
N VAL A 76 -10.99 -1.80 -1.16
CA VAL A 76 -12.06 -2.16 -0.23
C VAL A 76 -11.94 -3.66 0.08
N ALA A 77 -12.20 -4.03 1.33
CA ALA A 77 -12.20 -5.43 1.74
C ALA A 77 -13.22 -6.24 0.90
N VAL A 78 -12.74 -7.34 0.33
CA VAL A 78 -13.54 -8.26 -0.48
C VAL A 78 -14.04 -9.38 0.43
N THR A 79 -15.28 -9.26 0.88
CA THR A 79 -15.85 -10.12 1.94
C THR A 79 -16.76 -11.24 1.42
N SER A 80 -16.95 -11.36 0.11
CA SER A 80 -17.79 -12.40 -0.47
C SER A 80 -17.29 -12.85 -1.83
N GLY A 81 -17.50 -14.13 -2.15
CA GLY A 81 -17.15 -14.67 -3.46
C GLY A 81 -17.89 -13.98 -4.61
N ARG A 82 -19.12 -13.50 -4.38
CA ARG A 82 -19.83 -12.65 -5.35
C ARG A 82 -19.10 -11.34 -5.64
N ALA A 83 -18.63 -10.65 -4.61
CA ALA A 83 -17.89 -9.40 -4.78
C ALA A 83 -16.58 -9.65 -5.54
N LEU A 84 -15.87 -10.73 -5.20
CA LEU A 84 -14.63 -11.11 -5.89
C LEU A 84 -14.88 -11.44 -7.37
N VAL A 85 -15.87 -12.28 -7.66
CA VAL A 85 -16.25 -12.63 -9.04
C VAL A 85 -16.71 -11.39 -9.81
N ALA A 86 -17.47 -10.49 -9.19
CA ALA A 86 -17.92 -9.25 -9.84
C ALA A 86 -16.75 -8.29 -10.18
N LEU A 87 -15.67 -8.30 -9.39
CA LEU A 87 -14.46 -7.56 -9.73
C LEU A 87 -13.72 -8.20 -10.90
N LEU A 88 -13.57 -9.53 -10.88
CA LEU A 88 -12.69 -10.24 -11.80
C LEU A 88 -13.34 -10.61 -13.14
N LEU A 89 -14.66 -10.73 -13.22
CA LEU A 89 -15.33 -10.91 -14.51
C LEU A 89 -15.14 -9.67 -15.38
N ASP A 90 -14.89 -9.89 -16.67
CA ASP A 90 -14.63 -8.86 -17.69
C ASP A 90 -13.34 -8.03 -17.48
N CYS A 91 -12.61 -8.28 -16.38
CA CYS A 91 -11.29 -7.72 -16.14
C CYS A 91 -10.27 -8.33 -17.11
N GLN A 92 -9.41 -7.48 -17.67
CA GLN A 92 -8.39 -7.87 -18.64
C GLN A 92 -7.00 -8.02 -18.01
N ARG A 93 -6.77 -7.44 -16.82
CA ARG A 93 -5.48 -7.47 -16.13
C ARG A 93 -5.61 -7.33 -14.61
N ILE A 94 -4.95 -8.22 -13.88
CA ILE A 94 -4.85 -8.16 -12.43
C ILE A 94 -3.51 -7.56 -12.01
N TYR A 95 -3.56 -6.64 -11.06
CA TYR A 95 -2.42 -6.13 -10.31
C TYR A 95 -2.46 -6.76 -8.92
N PHE A 96 -1.76 -7.88 -8.75
CA PHE A 96 -1.80 -8.69 -7.53
C PHE A 96 -0.63 -8.35 -6.60
N ASP A 97 -0.92 -8.02 -5.34
CA ASP A 97 0.07 -7.78 -4.29
C ASP A 97 -0.24 -8.59 -3.03
N PHE A 98 0.76 -8.80 -2.19
CA PHE A 98 0.59 -9.51 -0.92
C PHE A 98 1.61 -9.06 0.13
N CYS A 99 1.28 -9.21 1.41
CA CYS A 99 2.19 -8.90 2.51
C CYS A 99 3.39 -9.87 2.57
N GLU A 100 4.41 -9.52 3.37
CA GLU A 100 5.53 -10.43 3.61
C GLU A 100 5.06 -11.77 4.24
N LEU A 101 5.71 -12.86 3.86
CA LEU A 101 5.34 -14.22 4.26
C LEU A 101 6.48 -14.91 5.00
N ASP A 102 6.15 -15.51 6.14
CA ASP A 102 7.14 -16.14 7.03
C ASP A 102 7.23 -17.66 6.85
N ASN A 103 6.31 -18.26 6.09
CA ASN A 103 6.23 -19.72 5.96
C ASN A 103 5.67 -20.17 4.59
N LEU A 104 5.89 -21.44 4.28
CA LEU A 104 5.49 -22.05 3.01
C LEU A 104 4.00 -22.38 2.91
N GLU A 105 3.29 -22.49 4.05
CA GLU A 105 1.85 -22.76 4.05
C GLU A 105 1.08 -21.53 3.57
N ASP A 106 1.43 -20.35 4.10
CA ASP A 106 0.93 -19.06 3.65
C ASP A 106 1.20 -18.83 2.16
N ALA A 107 2.43 -19.12 1.72
CA ALA A 107 2.81 -18.97 0.31
C ALA A 107 1.94 -19.82 -0.63
N ARG A 108 1.63 -21.08 -0.25
CA ARG A 108 0.76 -21.96 -1.03
C ARG A 108 -0.69 -21.47 -1.07
N ALA A 109 -1.19 -20.92 0.04
CA ALA A 109 -2.54 -20.38 0.08
C ALA A 109 -2.68 -19.16 -0.83
N ILE A 110 -1.68 -18.29 -0.83
CA ILE A 110 -1.63 -17.11 -1.71
C ILE A 110 -1.47 -17.52 -3.17
N GLU A 111 -0.63 -18.52 -3.47
CA GLU A 111 -0.49 -19.09 -4.82
C GLU A 111 -1.83 -19.67 -5.32
N ALA A 112 -2.53 -20.46 -4.50
CA ALA A 112 -3.83 -21.01 -4.85
C ALA A 112 -4.88 -19.91 -5.14
N PHE A 113 -4.89 -18.85 -4.33
CA PHE A 113 -5.78 -17.70 -4.55
C PHE A 113 -5.42 -16.92 -5.80
N HIS A 114 -4.12 -16.69 -6.03
CA HIS A 114 -3.60 -16.06 -7.24
C HIS A 114 -4.03 -16.82 -8.49
N ASP A 115 -3.79 -18.13 -8.54
CA ASP A 115 -4.12 -18.97 -9.68
C ASP A 115 -5.63 -18.99 -9.94
N PHE A 116 -6.44 -19.04 -8.89
CA PHE A 116 -7.89 -18.91 -9.01
C PHE A 116 -8.29 -17.56 -9.64
N ALA A 117 -7.72 -16.45 -9.18
CA ALA A 117 -8.03 -15.13 -9.70
C ALA A 117 -7.64 -14.99 -11.19
N TYR A 118 -6.46 -15.48 -11.57
CA TYR A 118 -6.01 -15.46 -12.97
C TYR A 118 -6.78 -16.44 -13.86
N ALA A 119 -7.27 -17.55 -13.30
CA ALA A 119 -8.18 -18.43 -14.03
C ALA A 119 -9.52 -17.74 -14.33
N LEU A 120 -10.02 -16.87 -13.44
CA LEU A 120 -11.30 -16.17 -13.65
C LEU A 120 -11.26 -15.15 -14.80
N ILE A 121 -10.17 -14.41 -14.98
CA ILE A 121 -10.07 -13.39 -16.05
C ILE A 121 -9.97 -14.01 -17.45
N THR A 122 -9.69 -15.30 -17.55
CA THR A 122 -9.65 -16.03 -18.83
C THR A 122 -10.99 -16.67 -19.19
N VAL A 123 -12.00 -16.54 -18.32
CA VAL A 123 -13.33 -17.10 -18.56
C VAL A 123 -14.10 -16.24 -19.55
N GLU A 124 -14.60 -16.87 -20.61
CA GLU A 124 -15.49 -16.21 -21.56
C GLU A 124 -16.83 -15.83 -20.92
N THR A 125 -17.26 -14.58 -21.15
CA THR A 125 -18.51 -14.02 -20.67
C THR A 125 -19.49 -13.76 -21.84
N PRO A 126 -20.81 -13.77 -21.61
CA PRO A 126 -21.49 -13.95 -20.33
C PRO A 126 -21.55 -15.42 -19.87
N LEU A 127 -21.36 -15.63 -18.57
CA LEU A 127 -21.54 -16.94 -17.94
C LEU A 127 -23.02 -17.30 -17.79
N ALA A 128 -23.34 -18.58 -17.98
CA ALA A 128 -24.64 -19.12 -17.59
C ALA A 128 -24.87 -18.95 -16.07
N PRO A 129 -26.12 -18.74 -15.60
CA PRO A 129 -26.40 -18.43 -14.19
C PRO A 129 -25.81 -19.44 -13.20
N ILE A 130 -25.89 -20.74 -13.50
CA ILE A 130 -25.32 -21.79 -12.64
C ILE A 130 -23.79 -21.72 -12.63
N ALA A 131 -23.15 -21.52 -13.79
CA ALA A 131 -21.70 -21.41 -13.87
C ALA A 131 -21.19 -20.21 -13.06
N ARG A 132 -21.90 -19.07 -13.12
CA ARG A 132 -21.61 -17.91 -12.28
C ARG A 132 -21.70 -18.25 -10.79
N VAL A 133 -22.80 -18.87 -10.34
CA VAL A 133 -22.97 -19.27 -8.93
C VAL A 133 -21.86 -20.22 -8.49
N THR A 134 -21.46 -21.18 -9.34
CA THR A 134 -20.32 -22.07 -9.04
C THR A 134 -19.04 -21.28 -8.80
N ARG A 135 -18.72 -20.30 -9.67
CA ARG A 135 -17.55 -19.42 -9.46
C ARG A 135 -17.67 -18.58 -8.18
N GLU A 136 -18.86 -18.09 -7.85
CA GLU A 136 -19.09 -17.33 -6.61
C GLU A 136 -18.86 -18.20 -5.36
N LEU A 137 -19.18 -19.50 -5.41
CA LEU A 137 -18.91 -20.45 -4.33
C LEU A 137 -17.43 -20.80 -4.23
N GLU A 138 -16.78 -21.12 -5.34
CA GLU A 138 -15.32 -21.38 -5.39
C GLU A 138 -14.54 -20.18 -4.85
N ALA A 139 -14.90 -18.97 -5.28
CA ALA A 139 -14.32 -17.72 -4.79
C ALA A 139 -14.48 -17.56 -3.27
N ARG A 140 -15.65 -17.90 -2.73
CA ARG A 140 -15.90 -17.85 -1.29
C ARG A 140 -15.02 -18.86 -0.54
N ASP A 141 -14.84 -20.05 -1.09
CA ASP A 141 -14.01 -21.08 -0.47
C ASP A 141 -12.53 -20.65 -0.43
N GLN A 142 -12.05 -19.97 -1.47
CA GLN A 142 -10.71 -19.35 -1.47
C GLN A 142 -10.57 -18.26 -0.41
N LEU A 143 -11.56 -17.35 -0.30
CA LEU A 143 -11.55 -16.30 0.72
C LEU A 143 -11.55 -16.89 2.14
N ASN A 144 -12.34 -17.94 2.38
CA ASN A 144 -12.39 -18.64 3.66
C ASN A 144 -11.07 -19.35 3.98
N ALA A 145 -10.39 -19.91 2.97
CA ALA A 145 -9.08 -20.55 3.17
C ALA A 145 -8.01 -19.53 3.59
N LEU A 146 -8.01 -18.34 2.99
CA LEU A 146 -7.15 -17.23 3.40
C LEU A 146 -7.51 -16.73 4.82
N ASP A 147 -8.79 -16.52 5.11
CA ASP A 147 -9.27 -16.05 6.42
C ASP A 147 -8.91 -17.03 7.55
N ALA A 148 -8.97 -18.34 7.29
CA ALA A 148 -8.55 -19.36 8.26
C ALA A 148 -7.06 -19.27 8.65
N LEU A 149 -6.22 -18.71 7.77
CA LEU A 149 -4.81 -18.43 8.02
C LEU A 149 -4.57 -17.00 8.56
N GLY A 150 -5.63 -16.22 8.75
CA GLY A 150 -5.59 -14.84 9.23
C GLY A 150 -5.30 -13.80 8.13
N PHE A 151 -5.45 -14.17 6.86
CA PHE A 151 -5.36 -13.23 5.74
C PHE A 151 -6.72 -12.63 5.39
N ARG A 152 -6.67 -11.42 4.83
CA ARG A 152 -7.78 -10.67 4.27
C ARG A 152 -7.43 -10.27 2.85
N VAL A 153 -8.46 -9.98 2.06
CA VAL A 153 -8.30 -9.55 0.67
C VAL A 153 -8.92 -8.17 0.50
N GLY A 154 -8.15 -7.24 -0.07
CA GLY A 154 -8.61 -5.95 -0.56
C GLY A 154 -8.65 -5.96 -2.08
N GLY A 155 -9.59 -5.22 -2.67
CA GLY A 155 -9.67 -5.09 -4.12
C GLY A 155 -10.38 -3.81 -4.58
N ALA A 156 -10.02 -3.36 -5.77
CA ALA A 156 -10.70 -2.26 -6.46
C ALA A 156 -10.49 -2.36 -7.98
N PRO A 157 -11.52 -2.04 -8.78
CA PRO A 157 -11.38 -1.90 -10.22
C PRO A 157 -10.77 -0.55 -10.57
N PHE A 158 -10.05 -0.49 -11.69
CA PHE A 158 -9.60 0.76 -12.30
C PHE A 158 -9.36 0.55 -13.79
N ASP A 159 -9.52 1.61 -14.57
CA ASP A 159 -9.31 1.56 -16.01
C ASP A 159 -7.96 2.18 -16.38
N ILE A 160 -7.31 1.61 -17.39
CA ILE A 160 -6.12 2.19 -18.01
C ILE A 160 -6.36 2.46 -19.48
N THR A 161 -5.77 3.53 -19.97
CA THR A 161 -5.57 3.74 -21.41
C THR A 161 -4.16 3.31 -21.77
N ALA A 162 -4.05 2.43 -22.75
CA ALA A 162 -2.78 2.01 -23.31
C ALA A 162 -2.64 2.55 -24.74
N TYR A 163 -1.43 3.00 -25.07
CA TYR A 163 -1.10 3.52 -26.38
C TYR A 163 -0.07 2.63 -27.06
N GLU A 164 -0.29 2.33 -28.34
CA GLU A 164 0.72 1.77 -29.21
C GLU A 164 1.51 2.93 -29.80
N VAL A 165 2.78 3.03 -29.40
CA VAL A 165 3.66 4.13 -29.79
C VAL A 165 4.90 3.54 -30.44
N ASP A 166 5.22 4.04 -31.63
CA ASP A 166 6.55 3.87 -32.23
C ASP A 166 7.39 5.05 -31.80
N ASP A 167 8.26 4.79 -30.83
CA ASP A 167 9.36 5.66 -30.51
C ASP A 167 10.61 5.10 -31.19
N GLU A 168 11.17 5.86 -32.14
CA GLU A 168 12.46 5.59 -32.77
C GLU A 168 13.63 5.74 -31.78
N PHE A 169 13.52 5.20 -30.56
CA PHE A 169 14.48 5.32 -29.47
C PHE A 169 15.01 6.75 -29.23
N GLY A 170 14.18 7.76 -29.51
CA GLY A 170 14.52 9.18 -29.35
C GLY A 170 15.14 9.87 -30.57
N ASN A 171 15.26 9.21 -31.72
CA ASN A 171 15.79 9.81 -32.97
C ASN A 171 14.73 10.48 -33.86
N GLY A 172 13.46 10.49 -33.46
CA GLY A 172 12.34 11.06 -34.20
C GLY A 172 11.11 11.35 -33.33
N PRO A 173 10.08 12.02 -33.87
CA PRO A 173 8.83 12.25 -33.15
C PRO A 173 8.13 10.92 -32.88
N SER A 174 7.69 10.69 -31.64
CA SER A 174 6.88 9.52 -31.29
C SER A 174 5.54 9.56 -32.03
N ILE A 175 5.19 8.46 -32.70
CA ILE A 175 3.93 8.33 -33.44
C ILE A 175 3.03 7.34 -32.72
N VAL A 176 1.80 7.76 -32.42
CA VAL A 176 0.77 6.89 -31.82
C VAL A 176 0.01 6.19 -32.95
N TYR A 177 0.04 4.86 -32.95
CA TYR A 177 -0.66 4.01 -33.92
C TYR A 177 -2.02 3.51 -33.41
N GLY A 178 -2.18 3.38 -32.10
CA GLY A 178 -3.37 2.80 -31.50
C GLY A 178 -3.58 3.28 -30.07
N GLN A 179 -4.84 3.28 -29.66
CA GLN A 179 -5.27 3.55 -28.30
C GLN A 179 -6.39 2.57 -27.96
N TRP A 180 -6.31 1.93 -26.80
CA TRP A 180 -7.38 1.08 -26.28
C TRP A 180 -7.49 1.20 -24.76
N GLU A 181 -8.69 0.91 -24.27
CA GLU A 181 -9.01 0.90 -22.85
C GLU A 181 -8.93 -0.53 -22.32
N LYS A 182 -8.38 -0.68 -21.11
CA LYS A 182 -8.33 -1.95 -20.40
C LYS A 182 -8.92 -1.80 -19.02
N GLN A 183 -9.91 -2.64 -18.72
CA GLN A 183 -10.44 -2.78 -17.38
C GLN A 183 -9.47 -3.64 -16.55
N CYS A 184 -8.99 -3.08 -15.45
CA CYS A 184 -8.03 -3.71 -14.55
C CYS A 184 -8.62 -3.85 -13.15
N VAL A 185 -8.04 -4.75 -12.37
CA VAL A 185 -8.33 -4.89 -10.95
C VAL A 185 -7.03 -4.93 -10.17
N ALA A 186 -6.95 -4.18 -9.09
CA ALA A 186 -5.93 -4.39 -8.07
C ALA A 186 -6.48 -5.33 -7.00
N LEU A 187 -5.68 -6.33 -6.62
CA LEU A 187 -5.94 -7.20 -5.48
C LEU A 187 -4.74 -7.13 -4.53
N ALA A 188 -5.01 -7.02 -3.23
CA ALA A 188 -3.99 -7.11 -2.18
C ALA A 188 -4.41 -8.16 -1.14
N VAL A 189 -3.49 -9.04 -0.75
CA VAL A 189 -3.68 -10.01 0.33
C VAL A 189 -2.80 -9.64 1.52
N GLY A 190 -3.39 -9.50 2.71
CA GLY A 190 -2.66 -9.02 3.88
C GLY A 190 -3.27 -9.49 5.20
N ARG A 191 -2.60 -9.24 6.32
CA ARG A 191 -3.08 -9.65 7.66
C ARG A 191 -3.77 -8.50 8.39
N SER A 192 -3.51 -7.26 7.99
CA SER A 192 -4.11 -6.05 8.57
C SER A 192 -4.99 -5.31 7.55
N ASP A 193 -5.86 -4.43 8.04
CA ASP A 193 -6.64 -3.55 7.17
C ASP A 193 -5.74 -2.56 6.41
N ASP A 194 -4.56 -2.20 6.93
CA ASP A 194 -3.63 -1.29 6.24
C ASP A 194 -2.95 -1.99 5.05
N ASP A 195 -2.59 -3.28 5.22
CA ASP A 195 -1.98 -4.12 4.17
C ASP A 195 -2.88 -4.22 2.94
N ILE A 196 -4.20 -4.18 3.15
CA ILE A 196 -5.20 -4.34 2.10
C ILE A 196 -5.92 -3.05 1.74
N ALA A 197 -5.52 -1.90 2.28
CA ALA A 197 -6.19 -0.61 2.04
C ALA A 197 -5.68 0.11 0.79
N ARG A 198 -4.47 -0.20 0.31
CA ARG A 198 -3.80 0.60 -0.73
C ARG A 198 -3.12 -0.30 -1.76
N ALA A 199 -3.24 0.06 -3.03
CA ALA A 199 -2.45 -0.51 -4.12
C ALA A 199 -1.67 0.58 -4.88
N HIS A 200 -0.37 0.38 -5.05
CA HIS A 200 0.51 1.30 -5.79
C HIS A 200 0.57 0.95 -7.28
N VAL A 201 -0.58 1.05 -7.97
CA VAL A 201 -0.75 0.59 -9.36
C VAL A 201 0.14 1.34 -10.36
N LEU A 202 0.47 2.62 -10.10
CA LEU A 202 1.28 3.44 -11.00
C LEU A 202 2.69 2.87 -11.23
N ARG A 203 3.28 2.18 -10.24
CA ARG A 203 4.61 1.56 -10.33
C ARG A 203 4.66 0.41 -11.34
N ARG A 204 3.50 -0.16 -11.67
CA ARG A 204 3.36 -1.37 -12.48
C ARG A 204 2.79 -1.08 -13.88
N LEU A 205 2.54 0.19 -14.21
CA LEU A 205 2.11 0.61 -15.54
C LEU A 205 3.26 0.51 -16.54
N GLY A 206 2.92 0.17 -17.79
CA GLY A 206 3.84 0.32 -18.91
C GLY A 206 4.14 1.79 -19.21
N LYS A 207 5.23 2.04 -19.94
CA LYS A 207 5.68 3.38 -20.37
C LYS A 207 4.57 4.21 -21.04
N TYR A 208 3.69 3.53 -21.78
CA TYR A 208 2.59 4.13 -22.53
C TYR A 208 1.23 3.71 -21.98
N GLU A 209 1.14 3.50 -20.66
CA GLU A 209 -0.13 3.22 -19.98
C GLU A 209 -0.41 4.34 -18.96
N THR A 210 -1.66 4.80 -18.91
CA THR A 210 -2.11 5.83 -17.97
C THR A 210 -3.40 5.39 -17.30
N VAL A 211 -3.52 5.57 -15.98
CA VAL A 211 -4.79 5.34 -15.26
C VAL A 211 -5.80 6.40 -15.66
N GLN A 212 -7.03 5.97 -15.91
CA GLN A 212 -8.15 6.86 -16.17
C GLN A 212 -8.81 7.36 -14.87
N GLY A 213 -9.33 8.58 -14.94
CA GLY A 213 -10.16 9.16 -13.89
C GLY A 213 -9.42 9.45 -12.58
N THR A 214 -10.19 9.54 -11.50
CA THR A 214 -9.71 9.91 -10.16
C THR A 214 -9.63 8.72 -9.20
N ALA A 215 -9.54 7.50 -9.74
CA ALA A 215 -9.48 6.29 -8.93
C ALA A 215 -8.24 6.27 -8.04
N VAL A 216 -7.10 6.72 -8.56
CA VAL A 216 -5.86 6.88 -7.80
C VAL A 216 -5.90 8.18 -6.99
N LEU A 217 -5.68 8.06 -5.69
CA LEU A 217 -5.52 9.19 -4.78
C LEU A 217 -4.06 9.66 -4.78
N TYR A 218 -3.88 10.97 -4.81
CA TYR A 218 -2.59 11.64 -4.74
C TYR A 218 -2.48 12.32 -3.38
N PRO A 219 -1.76 11.72 -2.41
CA PRO A 219 -1.57 12.33 -1.10
C PRO A 219 -0.87 13.68 -1.22
N PRO A 220 -1.16 14.63 -0.32
CA PRO A 220 -0.44 15.90 -0.31
C PRO A 220 1.04 15.63 -0.12
N LEU A 221 1.87 16.22 -0.99
CA LEU A 221 3.32 16.18 -0.83
C LEU A 221 3.67 16.76 0.55
N PRO A 222 4.65 16.17 1.28
CA PRO A 222 5.14 16.76 2.50
C PRO A 222 5.59 18.18 2.19
N LYS A 223 5.12 19.15 2.98
CA LYS A 223 5.56 20.55 2.83
C LYS A 223 7.08 20.53 2.93
N SER A 224 7.76 20.89 1.84
CA SER A 224 9.20 21.05 1.91
C SER A 224 9.48 22.24 2.83
N ASP A 225 10.15 22.02 3.95
CA ASP A 225 10.75 23.08 4.76
C ASP A 225 11.91 23.79 4.04
N ALA A 226 12.17 23.43 2.77
CA ALA A 226 13.05 24.15 1.89
C ALA A 226 12.45 25.53 1.58
N ASP A 227 12.88 26.51 2.38
CA ASP A 227 12.71 27.92 2.08
C ASP A 227 13.60 28.28 0.88
N TRP A 228 13.02 28.18 -0.32
CA TRP A 228 13.68 28.57 -1.58
C TRP A 228 13.85 30.08 -1.73
N SER A 229 13.33 30.90 -0.81
CA SER A 229 13.39 32.36 -0.90
C SER A 229 14.82 32.93 -0.87
N GLY A 230 15.79 32.15 -0.38
CA GLY A 230 17.21 32.53 -0.33
C GLY A 230 18.09 32.02 -1.48
N MET A 231 17.59 31.16 -2.37
CA MET A 231 18.45 30.48 -3.36
C MET A 231 18.56 31.21 -4.70
N PHE A 232 17.55 32.03 -5.03
CA PHE A 232 17.63 32.99 -6.13
C PHE A 232 18.00 34.35 -5.55
N GLY A 233 19.30 34.59 -5.39
CA GLY A 233 19.81 35.90 -4.99
C GLY A 233 19.36 36.97 -5.97
N ALA A 234 18.31 37.71 -5.60
CA ALA A 234 18.06 39.00 -6.20
C ALA A 234 19.17 39.93 -5.70
N GLU A 235 20.24 40.10 -6.50
CA GLU A 235 21.19 41.19 -6.31
C GLU A 235 20.38 42.50 -6.24
N LYS A 236 20.34 43.09 -5.05
CA LYS A 236 19.96 44.50 -4.91
C LYS A 236 21.02 45.30 -5.67
N GLN A 237 20.67 45.79 -6.86
CA GLN A 237 21.39 46.89 -7.47
C GLN A 237 21.34 48.08 -6.50
N GLU A 238 22.50 48.43 -5.94
CA GLU A 238 22.67 49.71 -5.27
C GLU A 238 22.47 50.84 -6.29
N PRO A 239 21.77 51.93 -5.93
CA PRO A 239 21.62 53.06 -6.83
C PRO A 239 22.98 53.76 -6.95
N GLY A 240 23.50 53.82 -8.18
CA GLY A 240 24.70 54.59 -8.51
C GLY A 240 24.48 56.06 -8.20
N ASP A 241 25.37 56.62 -7.40
CA ASP A 241 25.43 58.04 -7.07
C ASP A 241 25.88 58.82 -8.32
N GLY A 242 25.04 59.77 -8.77
CA GLY A 242 25.23 60.62 -9.93
C GLY A 242 24.39 61.88 -9.82
#